data_AF-A0A919QXX7-F1
#
_entry.id   AF-A0A919QXX7-F1
#
_cell.length_a   1.000
_cell.length_b   1.000
_cell.length_c   1.000
_cell.angle_alpha   90.00
_cell.angle_beta   90.00
_cell.angle_gamma   90.00
#
_symmetry.space_group_name_H-M   'P 1'
#
loop_
_entity.id
_entity.type
_entity.pdbx_description
1 polymer ?
#
loop_
_entity_poly.entity_id
_entity_poly.type
_entity_poly.pdbx_seq_one_letter_code
_entity_poly.pdbx_strand_id
1 'polypeptide(L)'
;MGTRFGVLGTLEVLRDGVPIAVSALKQRIALATLLLQANQHVSLDQLAERMWDGREAPEDARGAVQPHIGRLRRTLGDRSDERRLIRTRGEGYVLGIAAADLDVAVFLDLVARARRADAERSLGRHRDALAHAERARAVARDGSFHVLEGHALTALAKLRIAMRTPAEAVAQARRAVELYRRSGHRLGEVRALRVIGEAWYEQGRGDAARSHRREVLALFSAIGSPEAAEIRVLLGE
;
A
#
# COMPACT_ATOMS: atom_id res chain seq x y z
N MET A 1 -2.26 19.50 -11.59
CA MET A 1 -3.09 19.70 -10.38
C MET A 1 -4.41 18.97 -10.66
N GLY A 2 -4.77 18.01 -9.80
CA GLY A 2 -5.83 17.01 -10.04
C GLY A 2 -6.51 16.59 -8.73
N THR A 3 -7.51 15.70 -8.82
CA THR A 3 -8.25 15.20 -7.64
C THR A 3 -7.68 13.85 -7.21
N ARG A 4 -7.27 13.71 -5.94
CA ARG A 4 -6.77 12.48 -5.32
C ARG A 4 -7.75 11.95 -4.28
N PHE A 5 -7.74 10.65 -4.09
CA PHE A 5 -8.66 9.92 -3.23
C PHE A 5 -7.92 8.98 -2.28
N GLY A 6 -8.34 9.00 -1.02
CA GLY A 6 -7.86 8.11 0.05
C GLY A 6 -8.97 7.19 0.54
N VAL A 7 -8.76 5.87 0.52
CA VAL A 7 -9.68 4.85 1.07
C VAL A 7 -9.00 3.90 2.07
N LEU A 8 -7.68 3.95 2.22
CA LEU A 8 -6.93 3.18 3.22
C LEU A 8 -6.98 3.84 4.60
N GLY A 9 -8.20 4.07 5.08
CA GLY A 9 -8.48 4.79 6.32
C GLY A 9 -9.82 5.51 6.22
N THR A 10 -9.88 6.73 6.75
CA THR A 10 -11.04 7.60 6.54
C THR A 10 -11.08 7.99 5.06
N LEU A 11 -12.28 7.93 4.44
CA LEU A 11 -12.46 8.41 3.08
C LEU A 11 -12.03 9.89 2.97
N GLU A 12 -11.02 10.15 2.15
CA GLU A 12 -10.43 11.47 1.90
C GLU A 12 -10.53 11.83 0.42
N VAL A 13 -10.78 13.11 0.15
CA VAL A 13 -10.77 13.67 -1.19
C VAL A 13 -9.94 14.95 -1.15
N LEU A 14 -8.93 15.04 -1.99
CA LEU A 14 -8.07 16.21 -2.13
C LEU A 14 -8.16 16.72 -3.55
N ARG A 15 -8.57 17.97 -3.75
CA ARG A 15 -8.43 18.64 -5.04
C ARG A 15 -7.27 19.58 -4.96
N ASP A 16 -6.29 19.38 -5.82
CA ASP A 16 -5.18 20.33 -5.93
C ASP A 16 -4.44 20.53 -4.59
N GLY A 17 -4.41 19.47 -3.78
CA GLY A 17 -3.85 19.47 -2.42
C GLY A 17 -4.80 19.98 -1.33
N VAL A 18 -5.96 20.53 -1.69
CA VAL A 18 -6.96 21.06 -0.75
C VAL A 18 -8.03 20.01 -0.45
N PRO A 19 -8.28 19.67 0.84
CA PRO A 19 -9.33 18.74 1.21
C PRO A 19 -10.73 19.20 0.77
N ILE A 20 -11.52 18.27 0.22
CA ILE A 20 -12.94 18.45 -0.09
C ILE A 20 -13.76 17.59 0.88
N ALA A 21 -14.65 18.22 1.63
CA ALA A 21 -15.53 17.52 2.57
C ALA A 21 -16.69 16.82 1.85
N VAL A 22 -16.72 15.49 1.92
CA VAL A 22 -17.89 14.66 1.59
C VAL A 22 -18.49 14.19 2.91
N SER A 23 -19.36 15.01 3.52
CA SER A 23 -19.82 14.79 4.91
C SER A 23 -20.97 13.78 5.03
N ALA A 24 -21.88 13.74 4.07
CA ALA A 24 -23.07 12.89 4.14
C ALA A 24 -22.72 11.40 4.00
N LEU A 25 -23.10 10.58 5.00
CA LEU A 25 -22.78 9.15 5.06
C LEU A 25 -23.12 8.38 3.77
N LYS A 26 -24.34 8.55 3.24
CA LYS A 26 -24.78 7.87 2.01
C LYS A 26 -23.95 8.29 0.78
N GLN A 27 -23.48 9.54 0.72
CA GLN A 27 -22.59 10.00 -0.35
C GLN A 27 -21.17 9.44 -0.19
N ARG A 28 -20.68 9.34 1.05
CA ARG A 28 -19.39 8.69 1.34
C ARG A 28 -19.40 7.22 0.93
N ILE A 29 -20.48 6.50 1.25
CA ILE A 29 -20.64 5.10 0.85
C ILE A 29 -20.67 4.98 -0.68
N ALA A 30 -21.49 5.78 -1.36
CA ALA A 30 -21.54 5.76 -2.83
C ALA A 30 -20.17 6.04 -3.47
N LEU A 31 -19.45 7.06 -2.96
CA LEU A 31 -18.12 7.40 -3.45
C LEU A 31 -17.11 6.28 -3.18
N ALA A 32 -17.11 5.70 -1.97
CA ALA A 32 -16.24 4.58 -1.63
C ALA A 32 -16.50 3.35 -2.51
N THR A 33 -17.78 3.01 -2.78
CA THR A 33 -18.14 1.92 -3.70
C THR A 33 -17.58 2.17 -5.10
N LEU A 34 -17.73 3.39 -5.62
CA LEU A 34 -17.17 3.76 -6.92
C LEU A 34 -15.63 3.75 -6.95
N LEU A 35 -14.97 4.16 -5.87
CA LEU A 35 -13.50 4.16 -5.76
C LEU A 35 -12.92 2.74 -5.69
N LEU A 36 -13.56 1.84 -4.95
CA LEU A 36 -13.14 0.44 -4.86
C LEU A 36 -13.26 -0.29 -6.22
N GLN A 37 -14.12 0.21 -7.11
CA GLN A 37 -14.29 -0.27 -8.48
C GLN A 37 -13.94 0.81 -9.50
N ALA A 38 -12.91 1.62 -9.21
CA ALA A 38 -12.50 2.71 -10.09
C ALA A 38 -12.24 2.21 -11.53
N ASN A 39 -12.66 3.00 -12.51
CA ASN A 39 -12.62 2.71 -13.94
C ASN A 39 -13.49 1.51 -14.39
N GLN A 40 -14.28 0.91 -13.50
CA GLN A 40 -15.25 -0.15 -13.82
C GLN A 40 -16.69 0.36 -13.68
N HIS A 41 -17.63 -0.34 -14.33
CA HIS A 41 -19.05 -0.04 -14.23
C HIS A 41 -19.64 -0.54 -12.91
N VAL A 42 -20.34 0.34 -12.20
CA VAL A 42 -21.10 0.04 -10.99
C VAL A 42 -22.57 0.33 -11.27
N SER A 43 -23.44 -0.67 -11.11
CA SER A 43 -24.87 -0.53 -11.39
C SER A 43 -25.59 0.29 -10.31
N LEU A 44 -26.76 0.83 -10.67
CA LEU A 44 -27.66 1.47 -9.70
C LEU A 44 -28.07 0.50 -8.57
N ASP A 45 -28.34 -0.77 -8.86
CA ASP A 45 -28.67 -1.78 -7.84
C ASP A 45 -27.54 -1.95 -6.84
N GLN A 46 -26.30 -2.07 -7.34
CA GLN A 46 -25.14 -2.27 -6.48
C GLN A 46 -24.90 -1.04 -5.59
N LEU A 47 -25.06 0.17 -6.14
CA LEU A 47 -24.97 1.40 -5.35
C LEU A 47 -26.08 1.47 -4.31
N ALA A 48 -27.32 1.13 -4.68
CA ALA A 48 -28.45 1.13 -3.75
C ALA A 48 -28.25 0.12 -2.62
N GLU A 49 -27.87 -1.11 -2.97
CA GLU A 49 -27.55 -2.17 -2.02
C GLU A 49 -26.47 -1.71 -1.04
N ARG A 50 -25.35 -1.14 -1.50
CA ARG A 50 -24.28 -0.67 -0.61
C ARG A 50 -24.69 0.54 0.23
N MET A 51 -25.43 1.49 -0.35
CA MET A 51 -25.82 2.72 0.34
C MET A 51 -26.80 2.46 1.47
N TRP A 52 -27.78 1.57 1.27
CA TRP A 52 -28.83 1.32 2.26
C TRP A 52 -28.66 0.02 3.02
N ASP A 53 -28.10 -1.03 2.42
CA ASP A 53 -27.87 -2.33 3.06
C ASP A 53 -29.14 -2.85 3.76
N GLY A 54 -30.29 -2.68 3.08
CA GLY A 54 -31.63 -3.00 3.59
C GLY A 54 -32.17 -2.10 4.71
N ARG A 55 -31.38 -1.15 5.24
CA ARG A 55 -31.79 -0.25 6.33
C ARG A 55 -32.22 1.12 5.82
N GLU A 56 -33.42 1.53 6.24
CA GLU A 56 -34.00 2.85 5.93
C GLU A 56 -33.97 3.15 4.41
N ALA A 57 -34.15 2.11 3.60
CA ALA A 57 -34.19 2.23 2.15
C ALA A 57 -35.51 2.94 1.74
N PRO A 58 -35.45 3.96 0.89
CA PRO A 58 -36.64 4.49 0.23
C PRO A 58 -37.34 3.40 -0.58
N GLU A 59 -38.64 3.57 -0.84
CA GLU A 59 -39.40 2.67 -1.73
C GLU A 59 -38.73 2.51 -3.10
N ASP A 60 -38.20 3.62 -3.65
CA ASP A 60 -37.35 3.61 -4.85
C ASP A 60 -35.89 3.91 -4.49
N ALA A 61 -35.19 2.89 -3.97
CA ALA A 61 -33.77 3.00 -3.65
C ALA A 61 -32.89 3.25 -4.89
N ARG A 62 -33.21 2.67 -6.06
CA ARG A 62 -32.48 2.93 -7.32
C ARG A 62 -32.58 4.39 -7.72
N GLY A 63 -33.78 4.95 -7.76
CA GLY A 63 -34.01 6.36 -8.08
C GLY A 63 -33.33 7.30 -7.09
N ALA A 64 -33.30 6.92 -5.81
CA ALA A 64 -32.63 7.70 -4.77
C ALA A 64 -31.11 7.80 -4.94
N VAL A 65 -30.45 6.89 -5.67
CA VAL A 65 -29.00 6.98 -5.95
C VAL A 65 -28.66 8.25 -6.75
N GLN A 66 -29.47 8.59 -7.76
CA GLN A 66 -29.14 9.66 -8.71
C GLN A 66 -28.98 11.04 -8.05
N PRO A 67 -29.88 11.48 -7.13
CA PRO A 67 -29.66 12.70 -6.35
C PRO A 67 -28.36 12.72 -5.53
N HIS A 68 -27.93 11.58 -4.99
CA HIS A 68 -26.65 11.49 -4.26
C HIS A 68 -25.46 11.62 -5.21
N ILE A 69 -25.50 11.00 -6.39
CA ILE A 69 -24.48 11.17 -7.42
C ILE A 69 -24.44 12.62 -7.94
N GLY A 70 -25.60 13.26 -8.16
CA GLY A 70 -25.67 14.67 -8.55
C GLY A 70 -25.08 15.62 -7.50
N ARG A 71 -25.23 15.32 -6.21
CA ARG A 71 -24.57 16.05 -5.12
C ARG A 71 -23.06 15.78 -5.10
N LEU A 72 -22.63 14.52 -5.23
CA LEU A 72 -21.21 14.16 -5.32
C LEU A 72 -20.52 14.89 -6.47
N ARG A 73 -21.11 14.90 -7.68
CA ARG A 73 -20.57 15.64 -8.83
C ARG A 73 -20.38 17.12 -8.50
N ARG A 74 -21.36 17.76 -7.84
CA ARG A 74 -21.22 19.16 -7.41
C ARG A 74 -20.08 19.36 -6.40
N THR A 75 -20.02 18.53 -5.36
CA THR A 75 -18.96 18.56 -4.33
C THR A 75 -17.58 18.34 -4.95
N LEU A 76 -17.48 17.40 -5.89
CA LEU A 76 -16.29 17.12 -6.66
C LEU A 76 -16.09 18.11 -7.82
N GLY A 77 -16.74 19.28 -7.87
CA GLY A 77 -16.52 20.26 -8.96
C GLY A 77 -16.64 19.69 -10.38
N ASP A 78 -17.39 18.60 -10.52
CA ASP A 78 -17.41 17.66 -11.64
C ASP A 78 -18.43 18.09 -12.70
N ARG A 79 -18.36 19.37 -13.09
CA ARG A 79 -19.44 20.06 -13.80
C ARG A 79 -19.32 20.00 -15.32
N SER A 80 -18.11 20.08 -15.88
CA SER A 80 -17.90 19.97 -17.32
C SER A 80 -17.84 18.50 -17.76
N ASP A 81 -18.38 18.19 -18.94
CA ASP A 81 -18.36 16.81 -19.48
C ASP A 81 -16.94 16.32 -19.76
N GLU A 82 -16.04 17.20 -20.21
CA GLU A 82 -14.65 16.85 -20.56
C GLU A 82 -13.81 16.38 -19.35
N ARG A 83 -14.09 16.90 -18.15
CA ARG A 83 -13.36 16.56 -16.93
C ARG A 83 -14.17 15.71 -15.98
N ARG A 84 -15.29 15.14 -16.47
CA ARG A 84 -16.23 14.42 -15.63
C ARG A 84 -15.61 13.14 -15.05
N LEU A 85 -15.41 13.11 -13.74
CA LEU A 85 -14.92 11.97 -12.96
C LEU A 85 -16.00 10.89 -12.87
N ILE A 86 -17.20 11.23 -12.39
CA ILE A 86 -18.32 10.28 -12.27
C ILE A 86 -19.18 10.36 -13.53
N ARG A 87 -19.03 9.42 -14.45
CA ARG A 87 -19.78 9.37 -15.72
C ARG A 87 -20.95 8.41 -15.61
N THR A 88 -22.07 8.78 -16.23
CA THR A 88 -23.20 7.86 -16.38
C THR A 88 -22.89 6.91 -17.53
N ARG A 89 -23.07 5.59 -17.33
CA ARG A 89 -22.88 4.57 -18.36
C ARG A 89 -23.96 3.52 -18.22
N GLY A 90 -24.84 3.39 -19.21
CA GLY A 90 -26.01 2.52 -19.11
C GLY A 90 -26.85 2.84 -17.87
N GLU A 91 -27.23 1.82 -17.11
CA GLU A 91 -27.98 1.93 -15.85
C GLU A 91 -27.08 2.07 -14.61
N GLY A 92 -25.97 2.77 -14.74
CA GLY A 92 -24.99 2.89 -13.68
C GLY A 92 -23.98 4.00 -13.91
N TYR A 93 -22.86 3.89 -13.19
CA TYR A 93 -21.82 4.90 -13.18
C TYR A 93 -20.43 4.27 -13.28
N VAL A 94 -19.50 5.06 -13.82
CA VAL A 94 -18.06 4.78 -13.80
C VAL A 94 -17.38 5.99 -13.18
N LEU A 95 -16.52 5.76 -12.19
CA LEU A 95 -15.60 6.78 -11.70
C LEU A 95 -14.26 6.64 -12.45
N GLY A 96 -14.00 7.52 -13.40
CA GLY A 96 -12.80 7.53 -14.22
C GLY A 96 -11.68 8.34 -13.56
N ILE A 97 -10.63 7.66 -13.09
CA ILE A 97 -9.48 8.27 -12.41
C ILE A 97 -8.18 7.53 -12.77
N ALA A 98 -7.05 8.23 -12.76
CA ALA A 98 -5.76 7.57 -12.90
C ALA A 98 -5.45 6.74 -11.65
N ALA A 99 -4.79 5.60 -11.82
CA ALA A 99 -4.40 4.75 -10.69
C ALA A 99 -3.52 5.50 -9.66
N ALA A 100 -2.72 6.47 -10.12
CA ALA A 100 -1.87 7.30 -9.26
C ALA A 100 -2.66 8.27 -8.36
N ASP A 101 -3.95 8.50 -8.65
CA ASP A 101 -4.82 9.37 -7.87
C ASP A 101 -5.63 8.62 -6.80
N LEU A 102 -5.44 7.30 -6.68
CA LEU A 102 -6.11 6.46 -5.69
C LEU A 102 -5.10 5.71 -4.82
N ASP A 103 -5.11 5.97 -3.51
CA ASP A 103 -4.16 5.41 -2.56
C ASP A 103 -4.12 3.87 -2.55
N VAL A 104 -5.26 3.18 -2.61
CA VAL A 104 -5.33 1.72 -2.64
C VAL A 104 -4.75 1.15 -3.93
N ALA A 105 -4.94 1.84 -5.07
CA ALA A 105 -4.37 1.40 -6.33
C ALA A 105 -2.84 1.57 -6.32
N VAL A 106 -2.35 2.69 -5.80
CA VAL A 106 -0.91 2.93 -5.58
C VAL A 106 -0.33 1.87 -4.63
N PHE A 107 -1.01 1.59 -3.51
CA PHE A 107 -0.61 0.58 -2.54
C PHE A 107 -0.47 -0.81 -3.19
N LEU A 108 -1.46 -1.22 -3.98
CA LEU A 108 -1.44 -2.53 -4.65
C LEU A 108 -0.29 -2.64 -5.67
N ASP A 109 -0.03 -1.58 -6.46
CA ASP A 109 1.11 -1.53 -7.38
C ASP A 109 2.44 -1.63 -6.63
N LEU A 110 2.58 -0.91 -5.51
CA LEU A 110 3.77 -0.97 -4.66
C LEU A 110 4.04 -2.38 -4.10
N VAL A 111 2.99 -3.07 -3.63
CA VAL A 111 3.10 -4.47 -3.18
C VAL A 111 3.54 -5.39 -4.32
N ALA A 112 2.98 -5.22 -5.51
CA ALA A 112 3.36 -6.02 -6.68
C ALA A 112 4.83 -5.79 -7.08
N ARG A 113 5.29 -4.53 -7.08
CA ARG A 113 6.69 -4.17 -7.37
C ARG A 113 7.66 -4.73 -6.35
N ALA A 114 7.33 -4.66 -5.06
CA ALA A 114 8.17 -5.22 -4.01
C ALA A 114 8.31 -6.74 -4.16
N ARG A 115 7.22 -7.46 -4.46
CA ARG A 115 7.26 -8.90 -4.73
C ARG A 115 8.08 -9.23 -5.98
N ARG A 116 7.91 -8.45 -7.05
CA ARG A 116 8.66 -8.61 -8.30
C ARG A 116 10.16 -8.40 -8.10
N ALA A 117 10.56 -7.39 -7.33
CA ALA A 117 11.96 -7.15 -7.01
C ALA A 117 12.60 -8.33 -6.26
N ASP A 118 11.88 -8.94 -5.32
CA ASP A 118 12.40 -10.12 -4.58
C ASP A 118 12.53 -11.37 -5.47
N ALA A 119 11.58 -11.57 -6.39
CA ALA A 119 11.65 -12.64 -7.39
C ALA A 119 12.82 -12.43 -8.37
N GLU A 120 12.97 -11.22 -8.92
CA GLU A 120 14.06 -10.87 -9.84
C GLU A 120 15.44 -10.97 -9.16
N ARG A 121 15.55 -10.55 -7.90
CA ARG A 121 16.74 -10.78 -7.08
C ARG A 121 17.11 -12.27 -7.00
N SER A 122 16.11 -13.13 -6.75
CA SER A 122 16.32 -14.57 -6.61
C SER A 122 16.73 -15.23 -7.94
N LEU A 123 16.40 -14.61 -9.07
CA LEU A 123 16.82 -15.02 -10.41
C LEU A 123 18.16 -14.38 -10.86
N GLY A 124 18.85 -13.63 -10.00
CA GLY A 124 20.08 -12.91 -10.34
C GLY A 124 19.88 -11.67 -11.22
N ARG A 125 18.63 -11.25 -11.49
CA ARG A 125 18.28 -10.07 -12.29
C ARG A 125 18.36 -8.79 -11.45
N HIS A 126 19.54 -8.51 -10.92
CA HIS A 126 19.75 -7.45 -9.92
C HIS A 126 19.38 -6.05 -10.43
N ARG A 127 19.59 -5.76 -11.72
CA ARG A 127 19.27 -4.46 -12.33
C ARG A 127 17.77 -4.17 -12.34
N ASP A 128 16.97 -5.14 -12.76
CA ASP A 128 15.50 -5.01 -12.81
C ASP A 128 14.93 -4.91 -11.39
N ALA A 129 15.44 -5.76 -10.49
CA ALA A 129 15.04 -5.75 -9.09
C ALA A 129 15.33 -4.40 -8.42
N LEU A 130 16.50 -3.81 -8.68
CA LEU A 130 16.87 -2.49 -8.19
C LEU A 130 15.94 -1.41 -8.74
N ALA A 131 15.63 -1.44 -10.04
CA ALA A 131 14.72 -0.48 -10.66
C ALA A 131 13.30 -0.56 -10.07
N HIS A 132 12.77 -1.77 -9.85
CA HIS A 132 11.46 -1.94 -9.22
C HIS A 132 11.45 -1.49 -7.77
N ALA A 133 12.47 -1.83 -6.99
CA ALA A 133 12.54 -1.47 -5.57
C ALA A 133 12.75 0.04 -5.35
N GLU A 134 13.57 0.71 -6.17
CA GLU A 134 13.74 2.18 -6.08
C GLU A 134 12.46 2.92 -6.49
N ARG A 135 11.78 2.47 -7.55
CA ARG A 135 10.48 3.06 -7.93
C ARG A 135 9.45 2.86 -6.83
N ALA A 136 9.41 1.67 -6.21
CA ALA A 136 8.50 1.40 -5.10
C ALA A 136 8.80 2.31 -3.91
N ARG A 137 10.09 2.51 -3.57
CA ARG A 137 10.51 3.42 -2.50
C ARG A 137 10.07 4.86 -2.76
N ALA A 138 10.32 5.38 -3.97
CA ALA A 138 9.98 6.75 -4.32
C ALA A 138 8.48 7.01 -4.16
N VAL A 139 7.65 6.16 -4.76
CA VAL A 139 6.18 6.30 -4.71
C VAL A 139 5.65 6.09 -3.29
N ALA A 140 6.19 5.12 -2.54
CA ALA A 140 5.79 4.90 -1.15
C ALA A 140 6.11 6.10 -0.25
N ARG A 141 7.28 6.72 -0.44
CA ARG A 141 7.70 7.92 0.28
C ARG A 141 6.82 9.12 -0.05
N ASP A 142 6.55 9.36 -1.34
CA ASP A 142 5.72 10.48 -1.80
C ASP A 142 4.27 10.34 -1.30
N GLY A 143 3.77 9.11 -1.22
CA GLY A 143 2.45 8.80 -0.65
C GLY A 143 2.42 8.62 0.87
N SER A 144 3.55 8.82 1.57
CA SER A 144 3.68 8.58 3.03
C SER A 144 3.24 7.17 3.49
N PHE A 145 3.34 6.17 2.60
CA PHE A 145 3.04 4.77 2.92
C PHE A 145 4.20 4.12 3.67
N HIS A 146 4.38 4.45 4.96
CA HIS A 146 5.55 4.05 5.76
C HIS A 146 5.84 2.54 5.77
N VAL A 147 4.81 1.70 5.84
CA VAL A 147 4.97 0.22 5.79
C VAL A 147 5.54 -0.22 4.44
N LEU A 148 5.06 0.36 3.34
CA LEU A 148 5.51 0.03 1.99
C LEU A 148 6.88 0.61 1.68
N GLU A 149 7.19 1.81 2.18
CA GLU A 149 8.54 2.37 2.11
C GLU A 149 9.53 1.47 2.86
N GLY A 150 9.13 0.96 4.04
CA GLY A 150 9.86 -0.07 4.77
C GLY A 150 10.10 -1.33 3.94
N HIS A 151 9.07 -1.85 3.24
CA HIS A 151 9.21 -3.04 2.40
C HIS A 151 10.19 -2.82 1.24
N ALA A 152 10.09 -1.67 0.57
CA ALA A 152 11.01 -1.31 -0.52
C ALA A 152 12.46 -1.19 -0.01
N LEU A 153 12.68 -0.58 1.16
CA LEU A 153 14.00 -0.49 1.79
C LEU A 153 14.55 -1.86 2.19
N THR A 154 13.73 -2.76 2.73
CA THR A 154 14.14 -4.15 3.01
C THR A 154 14.54 -4.88 1.73
N ALA A 155 13.81 -4.69 0.63
CA ALA A 155 14.14 -5.28 -0.68
C ALA A 155 15.47 -4.74 -1.24
N LEU A 156 15.68 -3.42 -1.17
CA LEU A 156 16.94 -2.78 -1.57
C LEU A 156 18.14 -3.28 -0.73
N ALA A 157 17.95 -3.45 0.57
CA ALA A 157 19.00 -3.95 1.45
C ALA A 157 19.41 -5.40 1.09
N LYS A 158 18.44 -6.28 0.80
CA LYS A 158 18.71 -7.65 0.31
C LYS A 158 19.44 -7.64 -1.03
N LEU A 159 19.08 -6.73 -1.94
CA LEU A 159 19.76 -6.57 -3.22
C LEU A 159 21.22 -6.15 -3.04
N ARG A 160 21.50 -5.23 -2.12
CA ARG A 160 22.86 -4.77 -1.82
C ARG A 160 23.73 -5.87 -1.21
N ILE A 161 23.17 -6.73 -0.36
CA ILE A 161 23.87 -7.95 0.09
C ILE A 161 24.26 -8.81 -1.11
N ALA A 162 23.33 -9.10 -2.01
CA ALA A 162 23.59 -9.90 -3.22
C ALA A 162 24.63 -9.26 -4.15
N MET A 163 24.66 -7.93 -4.23
CA MET A 163 25.63 -7.15 -5.00
C MET A 163 26.97 -6.92 -4.28
N ARG A 164 27.20 -7.56 -3.13
CA ARG A 164 28.42 -7.44 -2.31
C ARG A 164 28.72 -6.01 -1.82
N THR A 165 27.67 -5.22 -1.54
CA THR A 165 27.76 -3.89 -0.91
C THR A 165 27.06 -3.83 0.46
N PRO A 166 27.48 -4.67 1.44
CA PRO A 166 26.73 -4.88 2.68
C PRO A 166 26.65 -3.66 3.61
N ALA A 167 27.60 -2.70 3.51
CA ALA A 167 27.55 -1.48 4.32
C ALA A 167 26.31 -0.63 4.01
N GLU A 168 26.00 -0.50 2.72
CA GLU A 168 24.81 0.19 2.25
C GLU A 168 23.51 -0.55 2.59
N ALA A 169 23.56 -1.89 2.69
CA ALA A 169 22.42 -2.71 3.10
C ALA A 169 22.00 -2.41 4.54
N VAL A 170 22.96 -2.29 5.46
CA VAL A 170 22.68 -1.99 6.88
C VAL A 170 21.98 -0.64 7.03
N ALA A 171 22.41 0.39 6.30
CA ALA A 171 21.80 1.72 6.37
C ALA A 171 20.32 1.68 5.95
N GLN A 172 19.99 1.01 4.85
CA GLN A 172 18.61 0.87 4.38
C GLN A 172 17.76 0.02 5.33
N ALA A 173 18.29 -1.09 5.83
CA ALA A 173 17.57 -1.95 6.75
C ALA A 173 17.27 -1.23 8.07
N ARG A 174 18.19 -0.41 8.60
CA ARG A 174 17.93 0.44 9.78
C ARG A 174 16.81 1.45 9.54
N ARG A 175 16.79 2.08 8.37
CA ARG A 175 15.70 2.99 8.01
C ARG A 175 14.36 2.26 7.92
N ALA A 176 14.35 1.05 7.37
CA ALA A 176 13.14 0.21 7.36
C ALA A 176 12.65 -0.12 8.78
N VAL A 177 13.54 -0.50 9.70
CA VAL A 177 13.21 -0.74 11.11
C VAL A 177 12.54 0.47 11.75
N GLU A 178 13.06 1.67 11.54
CA GLU A 178 12.47 2.90 12.06
C GLU A 178 11.04 3.11 11.55
N LEU A 179 10.81 2.93 10.25
CA LEU A 179 9.49 3.08 9.65
C LEU A 179 8.49 2.04 10.18
N TYR A 180 8.90 0.78 10.30
CA TYR A 180 8.05 -0.27 10.84
C TYR A 180 7.70 -0.06 12.31
N ARG A 181 8.64 0.44 13.13
CA ARG A 181 8.37 0.79 14.53
C ARG A 181 7.33 1.90 14.63
N ARG A 182 7.49 2.96 13.82
CA ARG A 182 6.52 4.08 13.77
C ARG A 182 5.13 3.62 13.33
N SER A 183 5.04 2.60 12.48
CA SER A 183 3.77 2.06 12.00
C SER A 183 3.24 0.87 12.80
N GLY A 184 3.94 0.41 13.85
CA GLY A 184 3.58 -0.80 14.60
C GLY A 184 3.69 -2.12 13.83
N HIS A 185 4.37 -2.15 12.68
CA HIS A 185 4.44 -3.33 11.81
C HIS A 185 5.54 -4.31 12.27
N ARG A 186 5.24 -5.07 13.33
CA ARG A 186 6.23 -5.91 14.03
C ARG A 186 6.90 -6.96 13.17
N LEU A 187 6.16 -7.66 12.30
CA LEU A 187 6.75 -8.68 11.43
C LEU A 187 7.77 -8.07 10.44
N GLY A 188 7.45 -6.90 9.87
CA GLY A 188 8.39 -6.17 9.01
C GLY A 188 9.64 -5.71 9.73
N GLU A 189 9.49 -5.23 10.98
CA GLU A 189 10.62 -4.83 11.83
C GLU A 189 11.61 -5.99 12.01
N VAL A 190 11.13 -7.15 12.43
CA VAL A 190 11.98 -8.33 12.69
C VAL A 190 12.63 -8.83 11.39
N ARG A 191 11.89 -8.80 10.27
CA ARG A 191 12.44 -9.13 8.95
C ARG A 191 13.56 -8.17 8.52
N ALA A 192 13.45 -6.87 8.81
CA ALA A 192 14.51 -5.92 8.53
C ALA A 192 15.73 -6.09 9.46
N LEU A 193 15.50 -6.41 10.74
CA LEU A 193 16.58 -6.76 11.68
C LEU A 193 17.36 -8.01 11.22
N ARG A 194 16.67 -9.02 10.66
CA ARG A 194 17.31 -10.20 10.06
C ARG A 194 18.30 -9.82 8.95
N VAL A 195 17.92 -8.90 8.07
CA VAL A 195 18.77 -8.43 6.96
C VAL A 195 20.04 -7.72 7.48
N ILE A 196 19.97 -7.02 8.61
CA ILE A 196 21.17 -6.43 9.25
C ILE A 196 22.14 -7.53 9.70
N GLY A 197 21.65 -8.58 10.36
CA GLY A 197 22.48 -9.70 10.79
C GLY A 197 23.12 -10.44 9.61
N GLU A 198 22.39 -10.60 8.50
CA GLU A 198 22.90 -11.16 7.24
C GLU A 198 24.02 -10.29 6.64
N ALA A 199 23.83 -8.97 6.58
CA ALA A 199 24.85 -8.05 6.10
C ALA A 199 26.13 -8.06 6.96
N TRP A 200 26.00 -8.18 8.29
CA TRP A 200 27.17 -8.30 9.18
C TRP A 200 27.91 -9.63 9.01
N TYR A 201 27.20 -10.71 8.74
CA TYR A 201 27.83 -12.00 8.44
C TYR A 201 28.71 -11.91 7.18
N GLU A 202 28.18 -11.31 6.11
CA GLU A 202 28.92 -11.08 4.86
C GLU A 202 30.11 -10.12 5.01
N GLN A 203 30.11 -9.26 6.03
CA GLN A 203 31.25 -8.40 6.38
C GLN A 203 32.33 -9.10 7.22
N GLY A 204 32.21 -10.40 7.47
CA GLY A 204 33.14 -11.16 8.32
C GLY A 204 32.95 -10.92 9.83
N ARG A 205 31.88 -10.23 10.26
CA ARG A 205 31.58 -9.97 11.67
C ARG A 205 30.76 -11.11 12.29
N GLY A 206 31.30 -12.33 12.23
CA GLY A 206 30.59 -13.57 12.55
C GLY A 206 29.97 -13.61 13.96
N ASP A 207 30.70 -13.16 14.99
CA ASP A 207 30.20 -13.17 16.38
C ASP A 207 29.06 -12.17 16.60
N ALA A 208 29.20 -10.95 16.06
CA ALA A 208 28.15 -9.95 16.08
C ALA A 208 26.90 -10.44 15.32
N ALA A 209 27.10 -11.08 14.15
CA ALA A 209 26.00 -11.66 13.37
C ALA A 209 25.29 -12.79 14.12
N ARG A 210 26.03 -13.67 14.80
CA ARG A 210 25.44 -14.76 15.63
C ARG A 210 24.65 -14.22 16.80
N SER A 211 25.21 -13.28 17.56
CA SER A 211 24.51 -12.63 18.68
C SER A 211 23.22 -11.95 18.21
N HIS A 212 23.29 -11.21 17.09
CA HIS A 212 22.13 -10.55 16.50
C HIS A 212 21.07 -11.53 15.98
N ARG A 213 21.47 -12.66 15.39
CA ARG A 213 20.54 -13.71 14.95
C ARG A 213 19.78 -14.33 16.12
N ARG A 214 20.40 -14.51 17.30
CA ARG A 214 19.69 -14.98 18.50
C ARG A 214 18.64 -13.99 18.99
N GLU A 215 18.95 -12.70 18.99
CA GLU A 215 17.97 -11.65 19.32
C GLU A 215 16.78 -11.70 18.34
N VAL A 216 17.07 -11.78 17.03
CA VAL A 216 16.04 -11.89 15.99
C VAL A 216 15.20 -13.16 16.13
N LEU A 217 15.81 -14.30 16.47
CA LEU A 217 15.10 -15.56 16.72
C LEU A 217 14.13 -15.43 17.90
N ALA A 218 14.56 -14.80 19.00
CA ALA A 218 13.70 -14.56 20.16
C ALA A 218 12.49 -13.69 19.76
N LEU A 219 12.71 -12.66 18.93
CA LEU A 219 11.65 -11.80 18.42
C LEU A 219 10.67 -12.55 17.50
N PHE A 220 11.16 -13.37 16.57
CA PHE A 220 10.29 -14.20 15.71
C PHE A 220 9.49 -15.23 16.50
N SER A 221 10.11 -15.86 17.51
CA SER A 221 9.45 -16.82 18.38
C SER A 221 8.34 -16.15 19.21
N ALA A 222 8.60 -14.95 19.74
CA ALA A 222 7.61 -14.19 20.51
C ALA A 222 6.36 -13.79 19.71
N ILE A 223 6.48 -13.67 18.38
CA ILE A 223 5.35 -13.35 17.49
C ILE A 223 4.76 -14.58 16.78
N GLY A 224 5.20 -15.80 17.13
CA GLY A 224 4.70 -17.05 16.54
C GLY A 224 4.98 -17.21 15.05
N SER A 225 6.04 -16.58 14.53
CA SER A 225 6.35 -16.59 13.10
C SER A 225 7.06 -17.89 12.69
N PRO A 226 6.65 -18.55 11.58
CA PRO A 226 7.28 -19.77 11.10
C PRO A 226 8.74 -19.58 10.70
N GLU A 227 9.14 -18.35 10.34
CA GLU A 227 10.52 -17.99 10.02
C GLU A 227 11.50 -18.15 11.20
N ALA A 228 11.00 -18.34 12.44
CA ALA A 228 11.85 -18.72 13.57
C ALA A 228 12.61 -20.02 13.31
N ALA A 229 12.01 -20.98 12.60
CA ALA A 229 12.65 -22.26 12.28
C ALA A 229 13.86 -22.07 11.35
N GLU A 230 13.76 -21.18 10.36
CA GLU A 230 14.86 -20.87 9.44
C GLU A 230 16.08 -20.28 10.18
N ILE A 231 15.83 -19.44 11.19
CA ILE A 231 16.92 -18.84 11.98
C ILE A 231 17.61 -19.87 12.87
N ARG A 232 16.88 -20.85 13.43
CA ARG A 232 17.48 -21.95 14.22
C ARG A 232 18.47 -22.76 13.37
N VAL A 233 18.08 -23.10 12.14
CA VAL A 233 18.96 -23.79 11.18
C VAL A 233 20.24 -22.98 10.92
N LEU A 234 20.13 -21.66 10.75
CA LEU A 234 21.30 -20.78 10.56
C LEU A 234 22.19 -20.62 11.81
N LEU A 235 21.67 -20.96 12.99
CA LEU A 235 22.39 -20.99 14.25
C LEU A 235 22.95 -22.38 14.59
N GLY A 236 22.51 -23.44 13.88
CA GLY A 236 22.87 -24.82 14.16
C GLY A 236 22.10 -25.44 15.34
N GLU A 237 20.89 -24.96 15.60
CA GLU A 237 19.98 -25.42 16.67
C GLU A 237 18.88 -26.35 16.14
#